data_AF-A0A524FX85-F1
#
_entry.id   AF-A0A524FX85-F1
#
_cell.length_a   1.000
_cell.length_b   1.000
_cell.length_c   1.000
_cell.angle_alpha   90.00
_cell.angle_beta   90.00
_cell.angle_gamma   90.00
#
_symmetry.space_group_name_H-M   'P 1'
#
loop_
_entity.id
_entity.type
_entity.pdbx_description
1 polymer ?
#
loop_
_entity_poly.entity_id
_entity_poly.type
_entity_poly.pdbx_seq_one_letter_code
_entity_poly.pdbx_strand_id
1 'polypeptide(L)'
;MQEIRLLSKQSKKIEKELVTFYKTIGNMCSLNSKTTEIFAYLKIYDALSQVQLRKLTGFSLGTISATLQSFLDLDIINRGMIPKTHKNLYRIKPENVNFVYTPNIRIIADLEKLDSFIVEKQTELQALQSKHPIEVTFLHMRLNSLRNYAEVQRRQISREKKYSFFPEDVSELKSLDQTITYPFEIKELEENIMEILGYYRDDPIKVRIRSIFFTHRSVNQQKLMDLSGFSRSTISRFLDQELKREYIRVLPRENRKPRIYYLHSISLTILSNILRTDNYIYSYIPRFHEILTTLQSERQSERDRQDVTFLVAKIEEIIRHIEDFRNGTRFIRQAYHDLLKFLE
;
A
#
# COMPACT_ATOMS: atom_id res chain seq x y z
N MET A 1 -3.87 -29.08 20.43
CA MET A 1 -3.06 -27.90 20.07
C MET A 1 -2.44 -27.36 21.35
N GLN A 2 -1.11 -27.29 21.44
CA GLN A 2 -0.42 -26.68 22.57
C GLN A 2 -0.32 -25.16 22.37
N GLU A 3 -0.37 -24.39 23.46
CA GLU A 3 -0.11 -22.94 23.41
C GLU A 3 1.35 -22.71 22.97
N ILE A 4 1.54 -21.83 21.97
CA ILE A 4 2.88 -21.53 21.46
C ILE A 4 3.71 -20.82 22.53
N ARG A 5 4.92 -21.35 22.75
CA ARG A 5 5.89 -20.76 23.66
C ARG A 5 6.51 -19.50 23.05
N LEU A 6 6.59 -18.42 23.83
CA LEU A 6 7.26 -17.18 23.42
C LEU A 6 8.78 -17.29 23.54
N LEU A 7 9.49 -16.54 22.68
CA LEU A 7 10.95 -16.54 22.59
C LEU A 7 11.64 -16.01 23.85
N SER A 8 12.86 -16.51 24.10
CA SER A 8 13.77 -16.08 25.18
C SER A 8 14.24 -14.63 24.98
N LYS A 9 14.78 -14.02 26.03
CA LYS A 9 15.27 -12.63 25.98
C LYS A 9 16.36 -12.42 24.92
N GLN A 10 17.20 -13.42 24.65
CA GLN A 10 18.26 -13.33 23.64
C GLN A 10 17.67 -13.29 22.22
N SER A 11 16.72 -14.18 21.95
CA SER A 11 16.01 -14.28 20.66
C SER A 11 15.07 -13.10 20.37
N LYS A 12 14.69 -12.31 21.38
CA LYS A 12 13.82 -11.13 21.22
C LYS A 12 14.42 -10.03 20.34
N LYS A 13 15.75 -9.90 20.25
CA LYS A 13 16.36 -8.88 19.39
C LYS A 13 16.04 -9.17 17.92
N ILE A 14 16.19 -10.43 17.52
CA ILE A 14 15.92 -10.89 16.15
C ILE A 14 14.41 -10.86 15.87
N GLU A 15 13.58 -11.32 16.82
CA GLU A 15 12.11 -11.19 16.72
C GLU A 15 11.68 -9.76 16.42
N LYS A 16 12.20 -8.77 17.16
CA LYS A 16 11.89 -7.36 16.93
C LYS A 16 12.35 -6.87 15.57
N GLU A 17 13.46 -7.39 15.06
CA GLU A 17 13.97 -7.05 13.74
C GLU A 17 13.03 -7.57 12.63
N LEU A 18 12.54 -8.81 12.76
CA LEU A 18 11.52 -9.37 11.85
C LEU A 18 10.22 -8.56 11.90
N VAL A 19 9.75 -8.19 13.09
CA VAL A 19 8.57 -7.34 13.25
C VAL A 19 8.79 -5.96 12.62
N THR A 20 9.98 -5.38 12.78
CA THR A 20 10.34 -4.07 12.22
C THR A 20 10.34 -4.10 10.69
N PHE A 21 10.83 -5.18 10.09
CA PHE A 21 10.78 -5.41 8.65
C PHE A 21 9.33 -5.34 8.12
N TYR A 22 8.41 -6.13 8.68
CA TYR A 22 7.01 -6.10 8.28
C TYR A 22 6.34 -4.75 8.55
N LYS A 23 6.61 -4.12 9.70
CA LYS A 23 6.08 -2.78 10.02
C LYS A 23 6.54 -1.72 9.04
N THR A 24 7.80 -1.80 8.58
CA THR A 24 8.33 -0.85 7.60
C THR A 24 7.65 -1.03 6.26
N ILE A 25 7.48 -2.27 5.79
CA ILE A 25 6.72 -2.57 4.56
C ILE A 25 5.28 -2.06 4.68
N GLY A 26 4.59 -2.39 5.77
CA GLY A 26 3.21 -1.92 5.98
C GLY A 26 3.12 -0.39 5.97
N ASN A 27 4.07 0.31 6.58
CA ASN A 27 4.13 1.77 6.52
C ASN A 27 4.36 2.29 5.09
N MET A 28 5.24 1.66 4.30
CA MET A 28 5.47 2.03 2.89
C MET A 28 4.21 1.80 2.04
N CYS A 29 3.42 0.78 2.37
CA CYS A 29 2.09 0.53 1.81
C CYS A 29 0.97 1.31 2.53
N SER A 30 1.29 2.28 3.37
CA SER A 30 0.33 3.13 4.09
C SER A 30 -0.66 2.39 5.01
N LEU A 31 -0.36 1.15 5.38
CA LEU A 31 -1.15 0.34 6.29
C LEU A 31 -1.02 0.81 7.73
N ASN A 32 -2.09 0.56 8.51
CA ASN A 32 -2.12 0.91 9.93
C ASN A 32 -1.02 0.16 10.72
N SER A 33 -0.18 0.91 11.44
CA SER A 33 0.99 0.35 12.14
C SER A 33 0.65 -0.72 13.18
N LYS A 34 -0.45 -0.57 13.93
CA LYS A 34 -0.89 -1.55 14.93
C LYS A 34 -1.38 -2.84 14.26
N THR A 35 -2.11 -2.69 13.15
CA THR A 35 -2.61 -3.81 12.35
C THR A 35 -1.45 -4.61 11.76
N THR A 36 -0.47 -3.93 11.18
CA THR A 36 0.74 -4.55 10.63
C THR A 36 1.58 -5.25 11.70
N GLU A 37 1.66 -4.70 12.91
CA GLU A 37 2.40 -5.33 14.01
C GLU A 37 1.73 -6.62 14.50
N ILE A 38 0.40 -6.63 14.66
CA ILE A 38 -0.35 -7.85 14.97
C ILE A 38 -0.15 -8.89 13.87
N PHE A 39 -0.23 -8.47 12.61
CA PHE A 39 0.01 -9.33 11.45
C PHE A 39 1.43 -9.92 11.46
N ALA A 40 2.46 -9.12 11.73
CA ALA A 40 3.84 -9.56 11.79
C ALA A 40 4.04 -10.67 12.84
N TYR A 41 3.46 -10.50 14.04
CA TYR A 41 3.52 -11.54 15.07
C TYR A 41 2.79 -12.82 14.68
N LEU A 42 1.62 -12.71 14.04
CA LEU A 42 0.92 -13.88 13.52
C LEU A 42 1.72 -14.59 12.42
N LYS A 43 2.48 -13.85 11.59
CA LYS A 43 3.38 -14.43 10.59
C LYS A 43 4.58 -15.13 11.19
N ILE A 44 5.15 -14.58 12.26
CA ILE A 44 6.32 -15.18 12.93
C ILE A 44 5.90 -16.47 13.66
N TYR A 45 4.81 -16.45 14.42
CA TYR A 45 4.43 -17.55 15.31
C TYR A 45 3.39 -18.52 14.75
N ASP A 46 2.83 -18.29 13.57
CA ASP A 46 1.76 -19.06 12.89
C ASP A 46 0.40 -19.09 13.62
N ALA A 47 0.38 -19.20 14.95
CA ALA A 47 -0.84 -19.27 15.74
C ALA A 47 -0.72 -18.53 17.09
N LEU A 48 -1.52 -17.49 17.31
CA LEU A 48 -1.50 -16.75 18.58
C LEU A 48 -2.91 -16.56 19.15
N SER A 49 -3.00 -16.54 20.48
CA SER A 49 -4.18 -16.09 21.21
C SER A 49 -4.14 -14.57 21.43
N GLN A 50 -5.29 -13.96 21.76
CA GLN A 50 -5.36 -12.53 22.11
C GLN A 50 -4.46 -12.17 23.30
N VAL A 51 -4.33 -13.08 24.28
CA VAL A 51 -3.49 -12.86 25.47
C VAL A 51 -2.01 -12.85 25.10
N GLN A 52 -1.57 -13.72 24.18
CA GLN A 52 -0.19 -13.71 23.68
C GLN A 52 0.08 -12.45 22.85
N LEU A 53 -0.84 -12.07 21.95
CA LEU A 53 -0.74 -10.82 21.19
C LEU A 53 -0.64 -9.61 22.12
N ARG A 54 -1.40 -9.57 23.22
CA ARG A 54 -1.29 -8.51 24.23
C ARG A 54 0.10 -8.48 24.87
N LYS A 55 0.66 -9.64 25.22
CA LYS A 55 2.01 -9.72 25.80
C LYS A 55 3.10 -9.28 24.82
N LEU A 56 2.93 -9.56 23.53
CA LEU A 56 3.89 -9.24 22.47
C LEU A 56 3.84 -7.76 22.07
N THR A 57 2.63 -7.23 21.86
CA THR A 57 2.42 -5.86 21.33
C THR A 57 2.24 -4.79 22.40
N GLY A 58 1.81 -5.16 23.62
CA GLY A 58 1.38 -4.22 24.65
C GLY A 58 0.05 -3.52 24.36
N PHE A 59 -0.65 -3.86 23.27
CA PHE A 59 -1.94 -3.24 22.94
C PHE A 59 -3.07 -3.71 23.85
N SER A 60 -4.13 -2.90 23.96
CA SER A 60 -5.34 -3.29 24.68
C SER A 60 -6.04 -4.48 24.01
N LEU A 61 -6.74 -5.30 24.79
CA LEU A 61 -7.52 -6.42 24.25
C LEU A 61 -8.59 -5.94 23.26
N GLY A 62 -9.20 -4.77 23.49
CA GLY A 62 -10.15 -4.17 22.54
C GLY A 62 -9.52 -3.87 21.18
N THR A 63 -8.31 -3.30 21.16
CA THR A 63 -7.56 -3.06 19.91
C THR A 63 -7.29 -4.36 19.18
N ILE A 64 -6.78 -5.36 19.90
CA ILE A 64 -6.45 -6.68 19.33
C ILE A 64 -7.71 -7.36 18.78
N SER A 65 -8.81 -7.33 19.54
CA SER A 65 -10.07 -7.95 19.13
C SER A 65 -10.64 -7.30 17.87
N ALA A 66 -10.63 -5.96 17.78
CA ALA A 66 -11.09 -5.24 16.60
C ALA A 66 -10.23 -5.58 15.36
N THR A 67 -8.89 -5.60 15.50
CA THR A 67 -8.01 -5.98 14.40
C THR A 67 -8.21 -7.43 13.96
N LEU A 68 -8.33 -8.38 14.89
CA LEU A 68 -8.56 -9.79 14.55
C LEU A 68 -9.93 -10.00 13.90
N GLN A 69 -10.96 -9.28 14.34
CA GLN A 69 -12.27 -9.34 13.69
C GLN A 69 -12.18 -8.85 12.25
N SER A 70 -11.53 -7.70 12.02
CA SER A 70 -11.27 -7.21 10.65
C SER A 70 -10.51 -8.24 9.81
N PHE A 71 -9.50 -8.92 10.36
CA PHE A 71 -8.81 -9.99 9.63
C PHE A 71 -9.70 -11.21 9.33
N LEU A 72 -10.67 -11.54 10.20
CA LEU A 72 -11.64 -12.59 9.93
C LEU A 72 -12.61 -12.18 8.81
N ASP A 73 -13.12 -10.96 8.86
CA ASP A 73 -14.06 -10.41 7.86
C ASP A 73 -13.40 -10.33 6.47
N LEU A 74 -12.09 -10.06 6.45
CA LEU A 74 -11.28 -9.99 5.23
C LEU A 74 -10.70 -11.35 4.81
N ASP A 75 -11.06 -12.43 5.50
CA ASP A 75 -10.60 -13.80 5.26
C ASP A 75 -9.07 -14.00 5.35
N ILE A 76 -8.36 -13.12 6.08
CA ILE A 76 -6.90 -13.15 6.25
C ILE A 76 -6.47 -14.24 7.25
N ILE A 77 -7.31 -14.49 8.26
CA ILE A 77 -7.03 -15.45 9.34
C ILE A 77 -8.16 -16.45 9.52
N ASN A 78 -7.87 -17.57 10.18
CA ASN A 78 -8.86 -18.46 10.75
C ASN A 78 -8.86 -18.36 12.29
N ARG A 79 -9.96 -18.81 12.90
CA ARG A 79 -10.14 -18.88 14.34
C ARG A 79 -10.40 -20.34 14.74
N GLY A 80 -9.58 -20.89 15.63
CA GLY A 80 -9.75 -22.23 16.18
C GLY A 80 -9.79 -22.20 17.71
N MET A 81 -10.77 -22.89 18.31
CA MET A 81 -10.86 -23.01 19.76
C MET A 81 -9.81 -24.01 20.27
N ILE A 82 -9.11 -23.67 21.37
CA ILE A 82 -8.21 -24.62 22.03
C ILE A 82 -9.08 -25.61 22.81
N PRO A 83 -8.97 -26.94 22.55
CA PRO A 83 -9.81 -27.94 23.21
C PRO A 83 -9.75 -27.81 24.73
N LYS A 84 -10.90 -27.96 25.38
CA LYS A 84 -11.06 -27.86 26.85
C LYS A 84 -10.74 -26.49 27.44
N THR A 85 -10.68 -25.43 26.61
CA THR A 85 -10.59 -24.05 27.08
C THR A 85 -11.57 -23.17 26.30
N HIS A 86 -11.95 -22.03 26.87
CA HIS A 86 -12.71 -20.98 26.16
C HIS A 86 -11.80 -20.01 25.39
N LYS A 87 -10.55 -20.40 25.09
CA LYS A 87 -9.58 -19.56 24.38
C LYS A 87 -9.54 -19.90 22.90
N ASN A 88 -9.39 -18.85 22.08
CA ASN A 88 -9.22 -18.96 20.64
C ASN A 88 -7.75 -18.75 20.23
N LEU A 89 -7.29 -19.55 19.28
CA LEU A 89 -6.07 -19.31 18.49
C LEU A 89 -6.45 -18.76 17.13
N TYR A 90 -5.64 -17.83 16.66
CA TYR A 90 -5.78 -17.19 15.37
C TYR A 90 -4.58 -17.54 14.51
N ARG A 91 -4.81 -18.01 13.29
CA ARG A 91 -3.73 -18.33 12.34
C ARG A 91 -3.95 -17.60 11.04
N ILE A 92 -2.85 -17.19 10.42
CA ILE A 92 -2.94 -16.69 9.05
C ILE A 92 -3.31 -17.86 8.13
N LYS A 93 -4.22 -17.58 7.20
CA LYS A 93 -4.51 -18.45 6.07
C LYS A 93 -3.43 -18.21 5.02
N PRO A 94 -2.39 -19.06 4.90
CA PRO A 94 -1.31 -18.83 3.94
C PRO A 94 -1.83 -18.66 2.51
N GLU A 95 -2.92 -19.36 2.15
CA GLU A 95 -3.61 -19.26 0.87
C GLU A 95 -4.15 -17.84 0.56
N ASN A 96 -4.42 -17.04 1.59
CA ASN A 96 -4.99 -15.69 1.46
C ASN A 96 -3.99 -14.57 1.79
N VAL A 97 -2.79 -14.92 2.28
CA VAL A 97 -1.79 -13.93 2.70
C VAL A 97 -0.37 -14.40 2.42
N ASN A 98 -0.03 -14.58 1.15
CA ASN A 98 1.36 -14.62 0.72
C ASN A 98 1.88 -13.18 0.52
N PHE A 99 3.21 -12.99 0.46
CA PHE A 99 3.82 -11.67 0.19
C PHE A 99 3.25 -11.01 -1.08
N VAL A 100 2.83 -11.86 -2.01
CA VAL A 100 1.94 -11.60 -3.14
C VAL A 100 0.77 -12.52 -2.95
N TYR A 101 -0.49 -12.06 -2.96
CA TYR A 101 -1.60 -12.81 -3.59
C TYR A 101 -2.94 -12.16 -3.24
N THR A 102 -3.30 -11.15 -4.00
CA THR A 102 -4.62 -11.27 -4.61
C THR A 102 -4.40 -12.19 -5.82
N PRO A 103 -5.10 -13.34 -5.95
CA PRO A 103 -4.92 -14.22 -7.10
C PRO A 103 -4.92 -13.41 -8.40
N ASN A 104 -4.01 -13.71 -9.32
CA ASN A 104 -3.89 -12.98 -10.59
C ASN A 104 -5.25 -12.79 -11.27
N ILE A 105 -6.12 -13.81 -11.23
CA ILE A 105 -7.48 -13.74 -11.78
C ILE A 105 -8.37 -12.70 -11.09
N ARG A 106 -8.26 -12.54 -9.76
CA ARG A 106 -8.99 -11.51 -9.00
C ARG A 106 -8.44 -10.13 -9.32
N ILE A 107 -7.11 -9.96 -9.34
CA ILE A 107 -6.50 -8.69 -9.72
C ILE A 107 -6.96 -8.29 -11.13
N ILE A 108 -6.88 -9.20 -12.10
CA ILE A 108 -7.35 -8.93 -13.46
C ILE A 108 -8.83 -8.55 -13.47
N ALA A 109 -9.70 -9.29 -12.76
CA ALA A 109 -11.12 -8.94 -12.67
C ALA A 109 -11.34 -7.52 -12.09
N ASP A 110 -10.57 -7.12 -11.08
CA ASP A 110 -10.65 -5.78 -10.49
C ASP A 110 -10.11 -4.70 -11.47
N LEU A 111 -9.04 -5.00 -12.21
CA LEU A 111 -8.52 -4.13 -13.25
C LEU A 111 -9.51 -3.97 -14.42
N GLU A 112 -10.25 -5.01 -14.78
CA GLU A 112 -11.29 -4.94 -15.82
C GLU A 112 -12.51 -4.13 -15.34
N LYS A 113 -12.90 -4.24 -14.07
CA LYS A 113 -13.91 -3.36 -13.47
C LYS A 113 -13.46 -1.90 -13.48
N LEU A 114 -12.20 -1.64 -13.11
CA LEU A 114 -11.62 -0.30 -13.15
C LEU A 114 -11.59 0.27 -14.59
N ASP A 115 -11.17 -0.51 -15.57
CA ASP A 115 -11.15 -0.10 -16.99
C ASP A 115 -12.57 0.24 -17.49
N SER A 116 -13.56 -0.59 -17.14
CA SER A 116 -14.97 -0.38 -17.51
C SER A 116 -15.52 0.91 -16.91
N PHE A 117 -15.29 1.13 -15.61
CA PHE A 117 -15.69 2.36 -14.92
C PHE A 117 -15.05 3.60 -15.56
N ILE A 118 -13.76 3.52 -15.91
CA ILE A 118 -13.06 4.65 -16.55
C ILE A 118 -13.70 4.99 -17.90
N VAL A 119 -14.00 3.99 -18.73
CA VAL A 119 -14.64 4.19 -20.04
C VAL A 119 -16.03 4.81 -19.89
N GLU A 120 -16.82 4.34 -18.93
CA GLU A 120 -18.14 4.90 -18.60
C GLU A 120 -18.01 6.40 -18.23
N LYS A 121 -17.14 6.74 -17.28
CA LYS A 121 -16.95 8.13 -16.85
C LYS A 121 -16.36 9.04 -17.92
N GLN A 122 -15.47 8.53 -18.77
CA GLN A 122 -14.99 9.29 -19.94
C GLN A 122 -16.14 9.62 -20.90
N THR A 123 -17.06 8.68 -21.10
CA THR A 123 -18.25 8.86 -21.96
C THR A 123 -19.22 9.89 -21.37
N GLU A 124 -19.50 9.84 -20.07
CA GLU A 124 -20.32 10.85 -19.38
C GLU A 124 -19.72 12.25 -19.53
N LEU A 125 -18.41 12.38 -19.28
CA LEU A 125 -17.70 13.66 -19.36
C LEU A 125 -17.70 14.24 -20.79
N GLN A 126 -17.76 13.40 -21.82
CA GLN A 126 -17.80 13.84 -23.22
C GLN A 126 -19.00 14.76 -23.51
N ALA A 127 -20.13 14.57 -22.83
CA ALA A 127 -21.30 15.43 -22.96
C ALA A 127 -21.04 16.89 -22.53
N LEU A 128 -20.02 17.12 -21.70
CA LEU A 128 -19.62 18.44 -21.20
C LEU A 128 -18.46 19.07 -21.99
N GLN A 129 -17.82 18.32 -22.90
CA GLN A 129 -16.59 18.73 -23.60
C GLN A 129 -16.76 20.07 -24.35
N SER A 130 -17.92 20.30 -24.97
CA SER A 130 -18.18 21.52 -25.73
C SER A 130 -18.29 22.78 -24.85
N LYS A 131 -18.70 22.61 -23.59
CA LYS A 131 -18.90 23.71 -22.63
C LYS A 131 -17.66 23.95 -21.77
N HIS A 132 -16.95 22.88 -21.40
CA HIS A 132 -15.86 22.91 -20.42
C HIS A 132 -14.64 22.09 -20.91
N PRO A 133 -14.04 22.47 -22.04
CA PRO A 133 -13.05 21.63 -22.72
C PRO A 133 -11.79 21.39 -21.88
N ILE A 134 -11.34 22.38 -21.09
CA ILE A 134 -10.13 22.26 -20.28
C ILE A 134 -10.35 21.28 -19.12
N GLU A 135 -11.42 21.47 -18.36
CA GLU A 135 -11.76 20.66 -17.20
C GLU A 135 -12.03 19.19 -17.59
N VAL A 136 -12.75 18.98 -18.69
CA VAL A 136 -13.04 17.63 -19.19
C VAL A 136 -11.77 16.95 -19.70
N THR A 137 -10.96 17.64 -20.52
CA THR A 137 -9.71 17.07 -21.02
C THR A 137 -8.77 16.71 -19.87
N PHE A 138 -8.70 17.56 -18.84
CA PHE A 138 -7.93 17.27 -17.65
C PHE A 138 -8.40 15.99 -16.94
N LEU A 139 -9.70 15.85 -16.69
CA LEU A 139 -10.24 14.65 -16.04
C LEU A 139 -10.02 13.40 -16.90
N HIS A 140 -10.17 13.49 -18.22
CA HIS A 140 -9.85 12.41 -19.15
C HIS A 140 -8.40 11.96 -19.04
N MET A 141 -7.45 12.89 -18.99
CA MET A 141 -6.02 12.57 -18.81
C MET A 141 -5.72 11.96 -17.44
N ARG A 142 -6.42 12.37 -16.39
CA ARG A 142 -6.32 11.75 -15.05
C ARG A 142 -6.84 10.32 -15.03
N LEU A 143 -7.96 10.07 -15.70
CA LEU A 143 -8.51 8.74 -15.87
C LEU A 143 -7.58 7.86 -16.73
N ASN A 144 -7.00 8.41 -17.80
CA ASN A 144 -5.96 7.73 -18.60
C ASN A 144 -4.77 7.31 -17.74
N SER A 145 -4.39 8.11 -16.75
CA SER A 145 -3.32 7.74 -15.82
C SER A 145 -3.68 6.49 -15.01
N LEU A 146 -4.91 6.35 -14.53
CA LEU A 146 -5.34 5.09 -13.90
C LEU A 146 -5.32 3.91 -14.89
N ARG A 147 -5.68 4.12 -16.15
CA ARG A 147 -5.58 3.07 -17.19
C ARG A 147 -4.14 2.65 -17.44
N ASN A 148 -3.19 3.60 -17.45
CA ASN A 148 -1.76 3.29 -17.58
C ASN A 148 -1.28 2.42 -16.41
N TYR A 149 -1.68 2.74 -15.19
CA TYR A 149 -1.42 1.88 -14.03
C TYR A 149 -2.00 0.47 -14.24
N ALA A 150 -3.28 0.38 -14.62
CA ALA A 150 -3.95 -0.90 -14.85
C ALA A 150 -3.28 -1.72 -15.96
N GLU A 151 -2.83 -1.06 -17.03
CA GLU A 151 -2.13 -1.70 -18.13
C GLU A 151 -0.75 -2.22 -17.72
N VAL A 152 0.00 -1.49 -16.88
CA VAL A 152 1.27 -2.00 -16.32
C VAL A 152 1.03 -3.25 -15.47
N GLN A 153 0.01 -3.24 -14.60
CA GLN A 153 -0.35 -4.41 -13.79
C GLN A 153 -0.81 -5.59 -14.67
N ARG A 154 -1.61 -5.34 -15.71
CA ARG A 154 -2.08 -6.37 -16.65
C ARG A 154 -0.91 -7.04 -17.36
N ARG A 155 0.04 -6.25 -17.88
CA ARG A 155 1.26 -6.76 -18.52
C ARG A 155 2.15 -7.54 -17.56
N GLN A 156 2.19 -7.16 -16.28
CA GLN A 156 2.89 -7.94 -15.26
C GLN A 156 2.26 -9.32 -15.07
N ILE A 157 0.92 -9.38 -14.97
CA ILE A 157 0.18 -10.58 -14.58
C ILE A 157 -0.03 -11.54 -15.74
N SER A 158 -0.58 -11.04 -16.86
CA SER A 158 -0.97 -11.84 -18.02
C SER A 158 0.14 -11.96 -19.06
N ARG A 159 1.15 -11.06 -19.01
CA ARG A 159 2.14 -10.85 -20.08
C ARG A 159 1.53 -10.39 -21.41
N GLU A 160 0.24 -10.08 -21.41
CA GLU A 160 -0.48 -9.57 -22.58
C GLU A 160 -0.69 -8.07 -22.47
N LYS A 161 -0.64 -7.42 -23.63
CA LYS A 161 -0.93 -6.01 -23.80
C LYS A 161 -2.38 -5.88 -24.25
N LYS A 162 -3.22 -5.18 -23.48
CA LYS A 162 -4.59 -4.86 -23.91
C LYS A 162 -4.63 -3.56 -24.71
N TYR A 163 -3.87 -2.56 -24.26
CA TYR A 163 -3.81 -1.25 -24.90
C TYR A 163 -2.38 -0.73 -25.02
N SER A 164 -2.16 0.18 -25.97
CA SER A 164 -1.04 1.12 -25.86
C SER A 164 -1.24 2.04 -24.65
N PHE A 165 -0.15 2.61 -24.13
CA PHE A 165 -0.27 3.62 -23.08
C PHE A 165 -0.97 4.87 -23.61
N PHE A 166 -1.58 5.61 -22.69
CA PHE A 166 -2.39 6.79 -22.97
C PHE A 166 -1.66 8.04 -22.48
N PRO A 167 -1.79 9.19 -23.18
CA PRO A 167 -1.25 10.44 -22.69
C PRO A 167 -1.93 10.84 -21.37
N GLU A 168 -1.12 11.27 -20.41
CA GLU A 168 -1.55 11.70 -19.08
C GLU A 168 -0.88 13.00 -18.61
N ASP A 169 0.02 13.59 -19.40
CA ASP A 169 0.62 14.88 -19.05
C ASP A 169 -0.38 16.01 -19.24
N VAL A 170 -0.69 16.68 -18.13
CA VAL A 170 -1.64 17.79 -18.03
C VAL A 170 -0.94 19.15 -18.04
N SER A 171 0.38 19.17 -18.28
CA SER A 171 1.21 20.38 -18.23
C SER A 171 0.77 21.47 -19.19
N GLU A 172 0.34 21.10 -20.39
CA GLU A 172 -0.08 22.03 -21.43
C GLU A 172 -1.48 22.63 -21.20
N LEU A 173 -2.33 21.98 -20.39
CA LEU A 173 -3.71 22.42 -20.18
C LEU A 173 -3.83 23.66 -19.30
N LYS A 174 -2.98 23.76 -18.28
CA LYS A 174 -3.00 24.85 -17.30
C LYS A 174 -1.65 24.95 -16.60
N SER A 175 -1.27 26.18 -16.21
CA SER A 175 -0.05 26.39 -15.42
C SER A 175 -0.11 25.62 -14.09
N LEU A 176 1.03 25.11 -13.64
CA LEU A 176 1.16 24.32 -12.41
C LEU A 176 0.78 25.08 -11.14
N ASP A 177 0.88 26.41 -11.13
CA ASP A 177 0.51 27.26 -10.00
C ASP A 177 -1.01 27.51 -9.90
N GLN A 178 -1.77 27.10 -10.92
CA GLN A 178 -3.21 27.28 -10.98
C GLN A 178 -3.95 25.99 -10.60
N THR A 179 -4.92 26.14 -9.70
CA THR A 179 -5.87 25.06 -9.38
C THR A 179 -6.94 24.96 -10.48
N ILE A 180 -7.36 23.73 -10.79
CA ILE A 180 -8.50 23.48 -11.66
C ILE A 180 -9.79 23.63 -10.84
N THR A 181 -10.75 24.37 -11.38
CA THR A 181 -12.03 24.65 -10.72
C THR A 181 -13.14 24.21 -11.66
N TYR A 182 -14.08 23.43 -11.14
CA TYR A 182 -15.13 22.84 -11.95
C TYR A 182 -16.40 23.69 -11.92
N PRO A 183 -16.94 24.09 -13.07
CA PRO A 183 -18.23 24.78 -13.16
C PRO A 183 -19.43 23.81 -13.11
N PHE A 184 -19.16 22.52 -12.92
CA PHE A 184 -20.14 21.44 -12.80
C PHE A 184 -19.85 20.58 -11.57
N GLU A 185 -20.83 19.81 -11.12
CA GLU A 185 -20.67 18.94 -9.97
C GLU A 185 -19.73 17.77 -10.28
N ILE A 186 -18.70 17.59 -9.45
CA ILE A 186 -17.75 16.47 -9.55
C ILE A 186 -17.77 15.57 -8.32
N LYS A 187 -18.72 15.78 -7.40
CA LYS A 187 -18.74 15.10 -6.10
C LYS A 187 -18.87 13.58 -6.26
N GLU A 188 -19.77 13.12 -7.13
CA GLU A 188 -19.93 11.69 -7.43
C GLU A 188 -18.64 11.10 -8.00
N LEU A 189 -17.99 11.80 -8.93
CA LEU A 189 -16.70 11.38 -9.48
C LEU A 189 -15.62 11.29 -8.39
N GLU A 190 -15.55 12.27 -7.48
CA GLU A 190 -14.64 12.24 -6.33
C GLU A 190 -14.92 11.06 -5.40
N GLU A 191 -16.18 10.76 -5.12
CA GLU A 191 -16.59 9.62 -4.28
C GLU A 191 -16.20 8.29 -4.93
N ASN A 192 -16.43 8.14 -6.22
CA ASN A 192 -16.03 6.95 -6.97
C ASN A 192 -14.50 6.81 -7.06
N ILE A 193 -13.78 7.91 -7.28
CA ILE A 193 -12.30 7.91 -7.23
C ILE A 193 -11.83 7.55 -5.82
N MET A 194 -12.48 8.04 -4.77
CA MET A 194 -12.17 7.65 -3.40
C MET A 194 -12.40 6.16 -3.18
N GLU A 195 -13.45 5.57 -3.74
CA GLU A 195 -13.66 4.12 -3.68
C GLU A 195 -12.55 3.35 -4.40
N ILE A 196 -12.16 3.79 -5.60
CA ILE A 196 -11.08 3.18 -6.40
C ILE A 196 -9.72 3.31 -5.70
N LEU A 197 -9.37 4.50 -5.22
CA LEU A 197 -8.13 4.73 -4.47
C LEU A 197 -8.19 4.06 -3.09
N GLY A 198 -9.39 3.97 -2.51
CA GLY A 198 -9.68 3.31 -1.24
C GLY A 198 -9.69 1.78 -1.34
N TYR A 199 -9.77 1.21 -2.55
CA TYR A 199 -9.62 -0.23 -2.81
C TYR A 199 -8.31 -0.77 -2.22
N TYR A 200 -7.27 0.07 -2.15
CA TYR A 200 -5.99 -0.25 -1.52
C TYR A 200 -5.99 -0.19 0.01
N ARG A 201 -7.16 -0.04 0.65
CA ARG A 201 -7.37 -0.05 2.11
C ARG A 201 -6.52 0.98 2.86
N ASP A 202 -6.35 2.13 2.23
CA ASP A 202 -5.65 3.27 2.82
C ASP A 202 -6.47 3.93 3.94
N ASP A 203 -5.78 4.66 4.80
CA ASP A 203 -6.40 5.59 5.76
C ASP A 203 -7.42 6.50 5.05
N PRO A 204 -8.71 6.51 5.44
CA PRO A 204 -9.76 7.30 4.79
C PRO A 204 -9.41 8.79 4.65
N ILE A 205 -8.64 9.34 5.60
CA ILE A 205 -8.15 10.72 5.53
C ILE A 205 -7.22 10.90 4.32
N LYS A 206 -6.29 9.95 4.14
CA LYS A 206 -5.35 9.98 3.01
C LYS A 206 -6.07 9.80 1.69
N VAL A 207 -7.01 8.87 1.62
CA VAL A 207 -7.82 8.61 0.41
C VAL A 207 -8.56 9.89 -0.01
N ARG A 208 -9.23 10.55 0.94
CA ARG A 208 -9.95 11.81 0.69
C ARG A 208 -9.02 12.92 0.20
N ILE A 209 -7.82 13.07 0.77
CA ILE A 209 -6.90 14.13 0.32
C ILE A 209 -6.29 13.78 -1.04
N ARG A 210 -5.97 12.50 -1.31
CA ARG A 210 -5.44 12.05 -2.61
C ARG A 210 -6.46 12.21 -3.73
N SER A 211 -7.76 11.96 -3.48
CA SER A 211 -8.79 12.20 -4.50
C SER A 211 -8.87 13.69 -4.89
N ILE A 212 -8.61 14.62 -3.96
CA ILE A 212 -8.49 16.04 -4.30
C ILE A 212 -7.30 16.30 -5.22
N PHE A 213 -6.13 15.71 -4.95
CA PHE A 213 -4.97 15.83 -5.86
C PHE A 213 -5.25 15.24 -7.25
N PHE A 214 -6.02 14.16 -7.31
CA PHE A 214 -6.49 13.59 -8.57
C PHE A 214 -7.31 14.60 -9.36
N THR A 215 -8.35 15.17 -8.77
CA THR A 215 -9.29 16.07 -9.46
C THR A 215 -8.76 17.50 -9.61
N HIS A 216 -7.81 17.97 -8.82
CA HIS A 216 -7.42 19.39 -8.87
C HIS A 216 -5.98 19.64 -9.35
N ARG A 217 -5.16 18.59 -9.49
CA ARG A 217 -3.71 18.61 -9.82
C ARG A 217 -2.83 19.34 -8.82
N SER A 218 -3.08 20.63 -8.65
CA SER A 218 -2.29 21.59 -7.89
C SER A 218 -3.15 22.30 -6.86
N VAL A 219 -2.75 22.24 -5.59
CA VAL A 219 -3.50 22.80 -4.47
C VAL A 219 -2.55 23.38 -3.43
N ASN A 220 -3.01 24.40 -2.71
CA ASN A 220 -2.33 24.88 -1.51
C ASN A 220 -2.97 24.27 -0.24
N GLN A 221 -2.31 24.47 0.91
CA GLN A 221 -2.80 23.94 2.18
C GLN A 221 -4.21 24.43 2.55
N GLN A 222 -4.52 25.72 2.31
CA GLN A 222 -5.84 26.26 2.63
C GLN A 222 -6.92 25.59 1.80
N LYS A 223 -6.70 25.47 0.48
CA LYS A 223 -7.63 24.82 -0.43
C LYS A 223 -7.87 23.35 -0.08
N LEU A 224 -6.83 22.64 0.36
CA LEU A 224 -6.97 21.28 0.88
C LEU A 224 -7.85 21.23 2.13
N MET A 225 -7.70 22.18 3.06
CA MET A 225 -8.58 22.27 4.23
C MET A 225 -10.02 22.53 3.82
N ASP A 226 -10.24 23.48 2.90
CA ASP A 226 -11.57 23.85 2.43
C ASP A 226 -12.29 22.68 1.73
N LEU A 227 -11.58 21.92 0.88
CA LEU A 227 -12.15 20.82 0.11
C LEU A 227 -12.30 19.51 0.90
N SER A 228 -11.44 19.28 1.88
CA SER A 228 -11.45 18.04 2.67
C SER A 228 -12.21 18.15 4.00
N GLY A 229 -12.39 19.36 4.51
CA GLY A 229 -12.92 19.62 5.86
C GLY A 229 -11.94 19.27 6.99
N PHE A 230 -10.70 18.85 6.68
CA PHE A 230 -9.73 18.48 7.71
C PHE A 230 -8.99 19.70 8.28
N SER A 231 -8.55 19.55 9.54
CA SER A 231 -7.77 20.58 10.22
C SER A 231 -6.40 20.81 9.57
N ARG A 232 -5.86 22.02 9.77
CA ARG A 232 -4.52 22.38 9.29
C ARG A 232 -3.43 21.41 9.71
N SER A 233 -3.46 20.93 10.96
CA SER A 233 -2.46 19.99 11.48
C SER A 233 -2.53 18.63 10.79
N THR A 234 -3.74 18.17 10.44
CA THR A 234 -3.95 16.94 9.67
C THR A 234 -3.40 17.10 8.25
N ILE A 235 -3.73 18.20 7.57
CA ILE A 235 -3.22 18.50 6.23
C ILE A 235 -1.69 18.65 6.22
N SER A 236 -1.09 19.37 7.18
CA SER A 236 0.36 19.49 7.28
C SER A 236 1.03 18.11 7.39
N ARG A 237 0.53 17.25 8.28
CA ARG A 237 1.09 15.91 8.47
C ARG A 237 0.98 15.05 7.21
N PHE A 238 -0.15 15.14 6.50
CA PHE A 238 -0.33 14.47 5.22
C PHE A 238 0.70 14.97 4.20
N LEU A 239 0.80 16.28 4.00
CA LEU A 239 1.70 16.89 3.01
C LEU A 239 3.17 16.53 3.30
N ASP A 240 3.60 16.59 4.56
CA ASP A 240 4.97 16.22 4.95
C ASP A 240 5.26 14.74 4.65
N GLN A 241 4.30 13.85 4.91
CA GLN A 241 4.44 12.43 4.62
C GLN A 241 4.49 12.15 3.11
N GLU A 242 3.58 12.73 2.34
CA GLU A 242 3.49 12.48 0.91
C GLU A 242 4.64 13.14 0.13
N LEU A 243 5.17 14.28 0.58
CA LEU A 243 6.41 14.86 0.07
C LEU A 243 7.61 13.95 0.36
N LYS A 244 7.76 13.46 1.60
CA LYS A 244 8.84 12.54 1.98
C LYS A 244 8.77 11.23 1.16
N ARG A 245 7.57 10.83 0.76
CA ARG A 245 7.32 9.66 -0.07
C ARG A 245 7.40 9.94 -1.56
N GLU A 246 7.64 11.19 -1.96
CA GLU A 246 7.68 11.64 -3.36
C GLU A 246 6.36 11.39 -4.11
N TYR A 247 5.25 11.25 -3.38
CA TYR A 247 3.93 11.04 -3.96
C TYR A 247 3.38 12.34 -4.58
N ILE A 248 3.68 13.45 -3.93
CA ILE A 248 3.41 14.81 -4.42
C ILE A 248 4.73 15.59 -4.49
N ARG A 249 4.71 16.67 -5.26
CA ARG A 249 5.81 17.64 -5.37
C ARG A 249 5.34 19.00 -4.89
N VAL A 250 6.29 19.89 -4.64
CA VAL A 250 6.02 21.28 -4.25
C VAL A 250 6.72 22.22 -5.22
N LEU A 251 6.04 23.29 -5.64
CA LEU A 251 6.67 24.33 -6.46
C LEU A 251 7.69 25.12 -5.62
N PRO A 252 8.70 25.74 -6.26
CA PRO A 252 9.63 26.63 -5.58
C PRO A 252 8.90 27.69 -4.77
N ARG A 253 9.44 28.04 -3.60
CA ARG A 253 8.82 29.03 -2.72
C ARG A 253 8.94 30.41 -3.36
N GLU A 254 7.82 30.99 -3.73
CA GLU A 254 7.73 32.39 -4.13
C GLU A 254 7.42 33.29 -2.93
N ASN A 255 7.95 34.51 -2.93
CA ASN A 255 7.74 35.45 -1.84
C ASN A 255 6.26 35.85 -1.75
N ARG A 256 5.70 35.84 -0.54
CA ARG A 256 4.28 36.19 -0.24
C ARG A 256 3.21 35.31 -0.92
N LYS A 257 3.58 34.26 -1.66
CA LYS A 257 2.63 33.30 -2.23
C LYS A 257 2.49 32.05 -1.36
N PRO A 258 1.30 31.43 -1.32
CA PRO A 258 1.13 30.14 -0.65
C PRO A 258 1.96 29.06 -1.37
N ARG A 259 2.44 28.06 -0.61
CA ARG A 259 3.09 26.88 -1.20
C ARG A 259 2.06 26.09 -2.01
N ILE A 260 2.40 25.77 -3.25
CA ILE A 260 1.58 24.94 -4.14
C ILE A 260 2.17 23.53 -4.18
N TYR A 261 1.33 22.56 -3.87
CA TYR A 261 1.63 21.14 -3.93
C TYR A 261 0.94 20.57 -5.16
N TYR A 262 1.56 19.62 -5.84
CA TYR A 262 0.96 19.02 -7.03
C TYR A 262 1.28 17.53 -7.19
N LEU A 263 0.36 16.82 -7.83
CA LEU A 263 0.54 15.44 -8.28
C LEU A 263 0.80 15.46 -9.79
N HIS A 264 2.00 15.02 -10.20
CA HIS A 264 2.38 15.03 -11.61
C HIS A 264 1.63 13.92 -12.39
N SER A 265 1.91 12.67 -12.07
CA SER A 265 1.31 11.47 -12.66
C SER A 265 0.75 10.57 -11.56
N ILE A 266 -0.43 9.99 -11.78
CA ILE A 266 -1.00 9.02 -10.82
C ILE A 266 -0.36 7.65 -11.02
N SER A 267 -0.25 7.22 -12.28
CA SER A 267 0.33 5.93 -12.66
C SER A 267 1.76 5.78 -12.15
N LEU A 268 2.63 6.74 -12.48
CA LEU A 268 4.03 6.72 -12.09
C LEU A 268 4.15 6.77 -10.59
N THR A 269 3.42 7.66 -9.91
CA THR A 269 3.48 7.76 -8.46
C THR A 269 3.10 6.46 -7.75
N ILE A 270 2.02 5.79 -8.17
CA ILE A 270 1.61 4.49 -7.60
C ILE A 270 2.67 3.43 -7.89
N LEU A 271 3.12 3.33 -9.16
CA LEU A 271 4.10 2.32 -9.58
C LEU A 271 5.48 2.53 -8.94
N SER A 272 5.96 3.76 -8.85
CA SER A 272 7.21 4.10 -8.16
C SER A 272 7.14 3.71 -6.69
N ASN A 273 5.99 3.92 -6.02
CA ASN A 273 5.82 3.49 -4.64
C ASN A 273 5.86 1.95 -4.50
N ILE A 274 5.19 1.22 -5.40
CA ILE A 274 5.25 -0.25 -5.44
C ILE A 274 6.71 -0.71 -5.62
N LEU A 275 7.40 -0.19 -6.64
CA LEU A 275 8.78 -0.56 -6.95
C LEU A 275 9.76 -0.20 -5.83
N ARG A 276 9.53 0.91 -5.12
CA ARG A 276 10.33 1.30 -3.95
C ARG A 276 10.13 0.32 -2.80
N THR A 277 8.89 -0.09 -2.54
CA THR A 277 8.57 -1.12 -1.54
C THR A 277 9.25 -2.44 -1.91
N ASP A 278 9.15 -2.86 -3.17
CA ASP A 278 9.83 -4.06 -3.68
C ASP A 278 11.35 -3.98 -3.47
N ASN A 279 11.97 -2.85 -3.82
CA ASN A 279 13.40 -2.62 -3.61
C ASN A 279 13.79 -2.75 -2.13
N TYR A 280 12.99 -2.18 -1.22
CA TYR A 280 13.22 -2.31 0.21
C TYR A 280 13.14 -3.77 0.67
N ILE A 281 12.12 -4.50 0.23
CA ILE A 281 11.94 -5.92 0.53
C ILE A 281 13.17 -6.73 0.07
N TYR A 282 13.60 -6.54 -1.19
CA TYR A 282 14.75 -7.26 -1.75
C TYR A 282 16.08 -6.88 -1.08
N SER A 283 16.21 -5.64 -0.63
CA SER A 283 17.41 -5.17 0.08
C SER A 283 17.62 -5.86 1.43
N TYR A 284 16.60 -6.51 1.97
CA TYR A 284 16.66 -7.20 3.26
C TYR A 284 17.21 -8.63 3.18
N ILE A 285 17.30 -9.24 1.98
CA ILE A 285 17.83 -10.60 1.82
C ILE A 285 19.24 -10.74 2.42
N PRO A 286 20.23 -9.87 2.11
CA PRO A 286 21.56 -9.98 2.70
C PRO A 286 21.54 -9.86 4.23
N ARG A 287 20.67 -8.99 4.76
CA ARG A 287 20.50 -8.80 6.20
C ARG A 287 19.95 -10.07 6.87
N PHE A 288 19.02 -10.77 6.24
CA PHE A 288 18.53 -12.04 6.74
C PHE A 288 19.59 -13.13 6.73
N HIS A 289 20.44 -13.21 5.71
CA HIS A 289 21.59 -14.13 5.71
C HIS A 289 22.60 -13.83 6.83
N GLU A 290 22.86 -12.56 7.14
CA GLU A 290 23.71 -12.17 8.27
C GLU A 290 23.12 -12.63 9.61
N ILE A 291 21.81 -12.50 9.79
CA ILE A 291 21.11 -12.98 10.99
C ILE A 291 21.21 -14.51 11.09
N LEU A 292 21.01 -15.24 9.99
CA LEU A 292 21.17 -16.70 9.94
C LEU A 292 22.58 -17.13 10.35
N THR A 293 23.59 -16.45 9.82
CA THR A 293 25.01 -16.72 10.13
C THR A 293 25.29 -16.48 11.62
N THR A 294 24.76 -15.39 12.18
CA THR A 294 24.88 -15.06 13.60
C THR A 294 24.24 -16.15 14.47
N LEU A 295 23.00 -16.53 14.16
CA LEU A 295 22.24 -17.57 14.86
C LEU A 295 22.95 -18.93 14.87
N GLN A 296 23.67 -19.27 13.80
CA GLN A 296 24.41 -20.53 13.69
C GLN A 296 25.76 -20.51 14.40
N SER A 297 26.36 -19.34 14.58
CA SER A 297 27.71 -19.17 15.15
C SER A 297 27.74 -19.11 16.69
N GLU A 298 26.64 -18.76 17.34
CA GLU A 298 26.58 -18.58 18.79
C GLU A 298 26.52 -19.94 19.54
N ARG A 299 27.39 -20.13 20.54
CA ARG A 299 27.27 -21.28 21.46
C ARG A 299 26.01 -21.10 22.33
N GLN A 300 25.09 -22.04 22.24
CA GLN A 300 23.74 -21.90 22.81
C GLN A 300 23.42 -22.94 23.87
N SER A 301 22.70 -22.50 24.91
CA SER A 301 22.04 -23.41 25.84
C SER A 301 20.95 -24.22 25.11
N GLU A 302 20.53 -25.35 25.66
CA GLU A 302 19.49 -26.19 25.04
C GLU A 302 18.18 -25.42 24.80
N ARG A 303 17.84 -24.49 25.70
CA ARG A 303 16.67 -23.61 25.57
C ARG A 303 16.80 -22.66 24.38
N ASP A 304 18.01 -22.15 24.14
CA ASP A 304 18.28 -21.23 23.04
C ASP A 304 18.31 -21.97 21.71
N ARG A 305 18.74 -23.25 21.69
CA ARG A 305 18.72 -24.09 20.47
C ARG A 305 17.32 -24.22 19.86
N GLN A 306 16.28 -24.39 20.69
CA GLN A 306 14.90 -24.48 20.19
C GLN A 306 14.44 -23.16 19.57
N ASP A 307 14.68 -22.05 20.25
CA ASP A 307 14.31 -20.71 19.79
C ASP A 307 15.08 -20.35 18.50
N VAL A 308 16.34 -20.74 18.41
CA VAL A 308 17.20 -20.55 17.23
C VAL A 308 16.73 -21.40 16.06
N THR A 309 16.45 -22.69 16.27
CA THR A 309 15.90 -23.57 15.23
C THR A 309 14.61 -22.99 14.64
N PHE A 310 13.73 -22.49 15.51
CA PHE A 310 12.50 -21.81 15.09
C PHE A 310 12.77 -20.55 14.27
N LEU A 311 13.66 -19.67 14.73
CA LEU A 311 13.99 -18.43 14.03
C LEU A 311 14.68 -18.67 12.68
N VAL A 312 15.59 -19.65 12.60
CA VAL A 312 16.23 -20.08 11.36
C VAL A 312 15.17 -20.49 10.33
N ALA A 313 14.26 -21.40 10.71
CA ALA A 313 13.19 -21.85 9.82
C ALA A 313 12.31 -20.69 9.33
N LYS A 314 11.99 -19.73 10.21
CA LYS A 314 11.18 -18.56 9.84
C LYS A 314 11.90 -17.58 8.93
N ILE A 315 13.20 -17.37 9.13
CA ILE A 315 13.99 -16.48 8.27
C ILE A 315 14.18 -17.12 6.89
N GLU A 316 14.47 -18.42 6.82
CA GLU A 316 14.55 -19.16 5.56
C GLU A 316 13.23 -19.14 4.78
N GLU A 317 12.09 -19.30 5.48
CA GLU A 317 10.76 -19.13 4.90
C GLU A 317 10.57 -17.72 4.30
N ILE A 318 10.96 -16.68 5.04
CA ILE A 318 10.87 -15.29 4.57
C ILE A 318 11.74 -15.05 3.34
N ILE A 319 13.00 -15.50 3.35
CA ILE A 319 13.92 -15.35 2.20
C ILE A 319 13.30 -15.99 0.96
N ARG A 320 12.82 -17.23 1.07
CA ARG A 320 12.17 -17.95 -0.05
C ARG A 320 10.99 -17.16 -0.61
N HIS A 321 10.10 -16.67 0.26
CA HIS A 321 8.97 -15.85 -0.17
C HIS A 321 9.40 -14.55 -0.88
N ILE A 322 10.48 -13.92 -0.43
CA ILE A 322 11.01 -12.71 -1.07
C ILE A 322 11.61 -13.03 -2.44
N GLU A 323 12.32 -14.15 -2.58
CA GLU A 323 12.90 -14.58 -3.86
C GLU A 323 11.83 -14.95 -4.88
N ASP A 324 10.81 -15.70 -4.47
CA ASP A 324 9.64 -16.02 -5.29
C ASP A 324 8.94 -14.73 -5.76
N PHE A 325 8.77 -13.77 -4.84
CA PHE A 325 8.19 -12.46 -5.17
C PHE A 325 9.04 -11.68 -6.18
N ARG A 326 10.36 -11.66 -6.00
CA ARG A 326 11.30 -10.97 -6.89
C ARG A 326 11.20 -11.45 -8.33
N ASN A 327 11.04 -12.75 -8.53
CA ASN A 327 10.87 -13.33 -9.86
C ASN A 327 9.55 -12.88 -10.51
N GLY A 328 8.47 -12.79 -9.74
CA GLY A 328 7.16 -12.33 -10.22
C GLY A 328 7.09 -10.84 -10.59
N THR A 329 7.93 -9.99 -9.99
CA THR A 329 7.90 -8.53 -10.23
C THR A 329 8.83 -8.07 -11.36
N ARG A 330 9.63 -8.94 -11.98
CA ARG A 330 10.51 -8.52 -13.09
C ARG A 330 9.74 -7.82 -14.22
N PHE A 331 8.54 -8.29 -14.53
CA PHE A 331 7.70 -7.73 -15.59
C PHE A 331 7.13 -6.34 -15.25
N ILE A 332 6.85 -6.04 -13.97
CA ILE A 332 6.36 -4.71 -13.59
C ILE A 332 7.43 -3.63 -13.83
N ARG A 333 8.70 -3.96 -13.60
CA ARG A 333 9.83 -3.04 -13.82
C ARG A 333 9.99 -2.71 -15.29
N GLN A 334 9.89 -3.71 -16.15
CA GLN A 334 9.94 -3.50 -17.60
C GLN A 334 8.76 -2.64 -18.05
N ALA A 335 7.53 -3.01 -17.68
CA ALA A 335 6.33 -2.26 -18.07
C ALA A 335 6.32 -0.83 -17.52
N TYR A 336 6.85 -0.61 -16.31
CA TYR A 336 7.06 0.73 -15.75
C TYR A 336 8.08 1.55 -16.55
N HIS A 337 9.19 0.93 -16.97
CA HIS A 337 10.18 1.61 -17.80
C HIS A 337 9.63 1.95 -19.20
N ASP A 338 8.84 1.05 -19.78
CA ASP A 338 8.14 1.31 -21.05
C ASP A 338 7.15 2.47 -20.91
N LEU A 339 6.46 2.58 -19.77
CA LEU A 339 5.57 3.70 -19.47
C LEU A 339 6.35 5.01 -19.30
N LEU A 340 7.45 5.00 -18.55
CA LEU A 340 8.32 6.19 -18.40
C LEU A 340 8.79 6.71 -19.76
N LYS A 341 9.29 5.83 -20.63
CA LYS A 341 9.72 6.18 -21.99
C LYS A 341 8.60 6.72 -22.89
N PHE A 342 7.36 6.34 -22.60
CA PHE A 342 6.21 6.82 -23.36
C PHE A 342 5.76 8.22 -22.91
N LEU A 343 6.03 8.58 -21.65
CA LEU A 343 5.64 9.87 -21.06
C LEU A 343 6.74 10.94 -21.13
N GLU A 344 7.97 10.54 -21.42
CA GLU A 344 9.10 11.40 -21.83
C GLU A 344 9.04 11.68 -23.33
#